data_AF-V5XJC2-F1
#
_entry.id   AF-V5XJC2-F1
#
_cell.length_a   1.000
_cell.length_b   1.000
_cell.length_c   1.000
_cell.angle_alpha   90.00
_cell.angle_beta   90.00
_cell.angle_gamma   90.00
#
_symmetry.space_group_name_H-M   'P 1'
#
loop_
_entity.id
_entity.type
_entity.pdbx_description
1 polymer ?
#
loop_
_entity_poly.entity_id
_entity_poly.type
_entity_poly.pdbx_seq_one_letter_code
_entity_poly.pdbx_strand_id
1 'polypeptide(L)'
;MSLVVSDCVDLAPEVVVALQRMRQRDDVPLRCNKGPIRAAVAAAVHALAADELGARVRPWDLSALRRAAAGLGPIDGATVLFVDDGVLVAELRPDGRRIALRGVDDSWRLVRFLAASEHPAAVRLSTESRREITLDRLSVEGVLAALGIDKPEDVELDVESAKLAHGETETRYRYLFTHQGRSVLAEEVTCAFDAADPSSCRVRGVVIDNGRGALLTGSRDRAVLIRG
;
A
#
# COMPACT_ATOMS: atom_id res chain seq x y z
N MET A 1 -8.83 -21.83 13.29
CA MET A 1 -9.61 -21.02 14.26
C MET A 1 -8.79 -19.78 14.60
N SER A 2 -9.15 -18.63 14.05
CA SER A 2 -8.42 -17.36 14.25
C SER A 2 -9.06 -16.62 15.42
N LEU A 3 -8.51 -16.79 16.63
CA LEU A 3 -8.92 -16.02 17.79
C LEU A 3 -8.39 -14.58 17.67
N VAL A 4 -9.33 -13.65 17.48
CA VAL A 4 -9.41 -12.38 18.21
C VAL A 4 -8.20 -11.42 18.10
N VAL A 5 -8.09 -10.71 16.97
CA VAL A 5 -7.39 -9.39 16.95
C VAL A 5 -8.42 -8.23 17.05
N SER A 6 -9.70 -8.52 16.80
CA SER A 6 -10.77 -7.51 16.84
C SER A 6 -11.12 -7.03 18.26
N ASP A 7 -10.85 -7.80 19.32
CA ASP A 7 -11.16 -7.37 20.70
C ASP A 7 -10.11 -6.40 21.27
N CYS A 8 -9.00 -6.22 20.57
CA CYS A 8 -7.96 -5.25 20.92
C CYS A 8 -8.22 -3.85 20.36
N VAL A 9 -9.36 -3.64 19.66
CA VAL A 9 -9.70 -2.36 19.01
C VAL A 9 -10.98 -1.74 19.59
N ASP A 10 -10.78 -0.63 20.31
CA ASP A 10 -11.85 0.16 20.90
C ASP A 10 -12.26 1.31 19.97
N LEU A 11 -13.51 1.77 20.08
CA LEU A 11 -13.99 2.98 19.40
C LEU A 11 -14.25 4.05 20.45
N ALA A 12 -13.62 5.21 20.32
CA ALA A 12 -13.91 6.35 21.19
C ALA A 12 -15.39 6.76 21.10
N PRO A 13 -16.00 7.32 22.16
CA PRO A 13 -17.39 7.77 22.14
C PRO A 13 -17.70 8.72 20.98
N GLU A 14 -16.79 9.64 20.67
CA GLU A 14 -16.90 10.62 19.59
C GLU A 14 -16.98 9.94 18.22
N VAL A 15 -16.27 8.82 18.03
CA VAL A 15 -16.30 8.00 16.82
C VAL A 15 -17.65 7.30 16.70
N VAL A 16 -18.19 6.77 17.80
CA VAL A 16 -19.53 6.15 17.79
C VAL A 16 -20.59 7.17 17.37
N VAL A 17 -20.53 8.39 17.90
CA VAL A 17 -21.41 9.51 17.53
C VAL A 17 -21.22 9.90 16.06
N ALA A 18 -19.97 10.01 15.58
CA ALA A 18 -19.67 10.34 14.19
C ALA A 18 -20.29 9.30 13.23
N LEU A 19 -20.10 8.00 13.52
CA LEU A 19 -20.67 6.92 12.72
C LEU A 19 -22.21 6.92 12.72
N GLN A 20 -22.85 7.27 13.84
CA GLN A 20 -24.31 7.44 13.88
C GLN A 20 -24.78 8.58 12.97
N ARG A 21 -24.06 9.71 12.96
CA ARG A 21 -24.37 10.84 12.05
C ARG A 21 -24.13 10.48 10.59
N MET A 22 -23.06 9.74 10.29
CA MET A 22 -22.79 9.28 8.92
C MET A 22 -23.93 8.40 8.42
N ARG A 23 -24.42 7.44 9.22
CA ARG A 23 -25.55 6.55 8.86
C ARG A 23 -26.86 7.25 8.49
N GLN A 24 -27.01 8.53 8.82
CA GLN A 24 -28.17 9.32 8.41
C GLN A 24 -28.04 9.83 6.96
N ARG A 25 -26.89 9.60 6.31
CA ARG A 25 -26.64 9.90 4.89
C ARG A 25 -26.92 8.64 4.06
N ASP A 26 -27.45 8.83 2.86
CA ASP A 26 -27.84 7.72 1.98
C ASP A 26 -26.63 6.94 1.41
N ASP A 27 -25.49 7.62 1.20
CA ASP A 27 -24.29 7.03 0.57
C ASP A 27 -23.09 6.95 1.53
N VAL A 28 -23.22 6.16 2.61
CA VAL A 28 -22.09 5.86 3.49
C VAL A 28 -21.28 4.68 2.94
N PRO A 29 -19.98 4.84 2.69
CA PRO A 29 -19.14 3.73 2.26
C PRO A 29 -19.11 2.56 3.24
N LEU A 30 -19.04 1.32 2.75
CA LEU A 30 -19.09 0.14 3.62
C LEU A 30 -17.94 0.11 4.62
N ARG A 31 -16.79 0.68 4.24
CA ARG A 31 -15.61 0.86 5.12
C ARG A 31 -15.92 1.63 6.41
N CYS A 32 -16.94 2.49 6.42
CA CYS A 32 -17.31 3.29 7.60
C CYS A 32 -18.18 2.50 8.59
N ASN A 33 -18.45 1.21 8.36
CA ASN A 33 -19.10 0.37 9.36
C ASN A 33 -18.13 -0.01 10.50
N LYS A 34 -18.68 -0.19 11.71
CA LYS A 34 -17.88 -0.54 12.92
C LYS A 34 -17.01 -1.79 12.73
N GLY A 35 -17.53 -2.82 12.07
CA GLY A 35 -16.82 -4.07 11.78
C GLY A 35 -15.59 -3.84 10.89
N PRO A 36 -15.76 -3.31 9.66
CA PRO A 36 -14.65 -2.94 8.77
C PRO A 36 -13.61 -2.01 9.41
N ILE A 37 -14.02 -1.01 10.20
CA ILE A 37 -13.10 -0.14 10.93
C ILE A 37 -12.23 -0.95 11.90
N ARG A 38 -12.86 -1.76 12.77
CA ARG A 38 -12.13 -2.60 13.74
C ARG A 38 -11.20 -3.58 13.05
N ALA A 39 -11.67 -4.24 11.99
CA ALA A 39 -10.87 -5.19 11.23
C ALA A 39 -9.65 -4.54 10.58
N ALA A 40 -9.80 -3.34 10.01
CA ALA A 40 -8.70 -2.63 9.38
C ALA A 40 -7.65 -2.16 10.39
N VAL A 41 -8.08 -1.63 11.54
CA VAL A 41 -7.16 -1.19 12.60
C VAL A 41 -6.46 -2.39 13.22
N ALA A 42 -7.17 -3.49 13.47
CA ALA A 42 -6.59 -4.75 13.93
C ALA A 42 -5.54 -5.28 12.95
N ALA A 43 -5.83 -5.24 11.64
CA ALA A 43 -4.88 -5.63 10.61
C ALA A 43 -3.66 -4.71 10.55
N ALA A 44 -3.82 -3.41 10.78
CA ALA A 44 -2.71 -2.46 10.86
C ALA A 44 -1.84 -2.72 12.10
N VAL A 45 -2.43 -2.94 13.27
CA VAL A 45 -1.73 -3.33 14.50
C VAL A 45 -0.92 -4.60 14.28
N HIS A 46 -1.54 -5.64 13.73
CA HIS A 46 -0.85 -6.89 13.45
C HIS A 46 0.30 -6.71 12.46
N ALA A 47 0.08 -5.97 11.37
CA ALA A 47 1.13 -5.73 10.37
C ALA A 47 2.30 -4.92 10.92
N LEU A 48 2.06 -4.00 11.86
CA LEU A 48 3.10 -3.26 12.57
C LEU A 48 3.88 -4.15 13.54
N ALA A 49 3.20 -5.05 14.25
CA ALA A 49 3.82 -5.95 15.22
C ALA A 49 4.62 -7.10 14.56
N ALA A 50 4.16 -7.59 13.40
CA ALA A 50 4.76 -8.73 12.69
C ALA A 50 5.70 -8.35 11.54
N ASP A 51 5.97 -7.04 11.32
CA ASP A 51 6.71 -6.51 10.15
C ASP A 51 6.15 -6.98 8.78
N GLU A 52 4.83 -7.13 8.69
CA GLU A 52 4.12 -7.59 7.48
C GLU A 52 3.54 -6.42 6.64
N LEU A 53 4.10 -5.22 6.78
CA LEU A 53 3.57 -4.02 6.12
C LEU A 53 3.62 -4.10 4.58
N GLY A 54 4.60 -4.81 4.01
CA GLY A 54 4.95 -4.76 2.59
C GLY A 54 3.80 -5.03 1.61
N ALA A 55 2.90 -5.96 1.95
CA ALA A 55 1.76 -6.31 1.10
C ALA A 55 0.53 -5.43 1.33
N ARG A 56 0.51 -4.62 2.40
CA ARG A 56 -0.69 -3.92 2.89
C ARG A 56 -0.66 -2.41 2.66
N VAL A 57 0.50 -1.82 2.42
CA VAL A 57 0.68 -0.36 2.28
C VAL A 57 1.20 0.00 0.89
N ARG A 58 1.20 1.29 0.52
CA ARG A 58 1.82 1.71 -0.74
C ARG A 58 3.34 1.64 -0.63
N PRO A 59 4.05 1.36 -1.74
CA PRO A 59 5.51 1.31 -1.71
C PRO A 59 6.18 2.59 -1.18
N TRP A 60 5.62 3.77 -1.49
CA TRP A 60 6.15 5.06 -1.00
C TRP A 60 5.88 5.32 0.49
N ASP A 61 4.85 4.70 1.07
CA ASP A 61 4.56 4.79 2.51
C ASP A 61 5.42 3.81 3.33
N LEU A 62 5.78 2.67 2.74
CA LEU A 62 6.40 1.53 3.42
C LEU A 62 7.67 1.90 4.20
N SER A 63 8.61 2.60 3.58
CA SER A 63 9.90 2.94 4.21
C SER A 63 9.74 3.88 5.40
N ALA A 64 8.81 4.84 5.32
CA ALA A 64 8.51 5.74 6.42
C ALA A 64 7.80 5.00 7.57
N LEU A 65 6.83 4.14 7.24
CA LEU A 65 6.13 3.31 8.21
C LEU A 65 7.05 2.33 8.93
N ARG A 66 7.95 1.65 8.22
CA ARG A 66 8.93 0.72 8.81
C ARG A 66 9.89 1.44 9.75
N ARG A 67 10.45 2.59 9.34
CA ARG A 67 11.33 3.39 10.21
C ARG A 67 10.60 3.82 11.48
N ALA A 68 9.36 4.27 11.36
CA ALA A 68 8.57 4.64 12.51
C ALA A 68 8.23 3.40 13.37
N ALA A 69 7.92 2.25 12.77
CA ALA A 69 7.57 1.02 13.48
C ALA A 69 8.76 0.43 14.24
N ALA A 70 9.99 0.58 13.74
CA ALA A 70 11.20 0.08 14.43
C ALA A 70 11.42 0.68 15.83
N GLY A 71 10.84 1.86 16.11
CA GLY A 71 10.88 2.51 17.42
C GLY A 71 9.62 2.27 18.27
N LEU A 72 8.75 1.33 17.91
CA LEU A 72 7.59 0.95 18.72
C LEU A 72 7.97 -0.10 19.77
N GLY A 73 7.38 0.02 20.96
CA GLY A 73 7.30 -1.09 21.90
C GLY A 73 6.28 -2.14 21.46
N PRO A 74 6.01 -3.15 22.31
CA PRO A 74 4.90 -4.08 22.12
C PRO A 74 3.58 -3.33 21.89
N ILE A 75 2.77 -3.79 20.93
CA ILE A 75 1.48 -3.18 20.60
C ILE A 75 0.37 -4.15 21.01
N ASP A 76 -0.41 -3.76 22.02
CA ASP A 76 -1.46 -4.62 22.60
C ASP A 76 -2.84 -4.36 21.99
N GLY A 77 -2.98 -3.24 21.28
CA GLY A 77 -4.23 -2.87 20.65
C GLY A 77 -4.26 -1.41 20.22
N ALA A 78 -5.47 -0.92 19.94
CA ALA A 78 -5.66 0.45 19.53
C ALA A 78 -7.04 1.00 19.94
N THR A 79 -7.15 2.32 19.98
CA THR A 79 -8.42 3.03 20.13
C THR A 79 -8.61 3.95 18.94
N VAL A 80 -9.72 3.81 18.24
CA VAL A 80 -10.08 4.70 17.13
C VAL A 80 -10.52 6.04 17.70
N LEU A 81 -9.86 7.11 17.27
CA LEU A 81 -10.08 8.47 17.76
C LEU A 81 -10.87 9.35 16.80
N PHE A 82 -10.79 9.06 15.50
CA PHE A 82 -11.47 9.86 14.47
C PHE A 82 -11.77 9.02 13.23
N VAL A 83 -12.92 9.29 12.60
CA VAL A 83 -13.29 8.72 11.30
C VAL A 83 -14.14 9.72 10.51
N ASP A 84 -13.84 9.84 9.22
CA ASP A 84 -14.72 10.42 8.20
C ASP A 84 -14.74 9.50 6.96
N ASP A 85 -15.18 10.02 5.81
CA ASP A 85 -15.24 9.24 4.57
C ASP A 85 -13.84 8.88 4.03
N GLY A 86 -12.83 9.71 4.26
CA GLY A 86 -11.50 9.58 3.65
C GLY A 86 -10.37 9.22 4.63
N VAL A 87 -10.55 9.48 5.92
CA VAL A 87 -9.51 9.39 6.95
C VAL A 87 -10.04 8.67 8.19
N LEU A 88 -9.22 7.75 8.70
CA LEU A 88 -9.42 7.03 9.95
C LEU A 88 -8.15 7.18 10.79
N VAL A 89 -8.29 7.59 12.04
CA VAL A 89 -7.17 7.76 12.98
C VAL A 89 -7.36 6.84 14.17
N ALA A 90 -6.32 6.08 14.48
CA ALA A 90 -6.27 5.23 15.66
C ALA A 90 -5.03 5.53 16.49
N GLU A 91 -5.16 5.42 17.81
CA GLU A 91 -4.07 5.49 18.77
C GLU A 91 -3.69 4.08 19.19
N LEU A 92 -2.40 3.76 19.13
CA LEU A 92 -1.83 2.48 19.51
C LEU A 92 -1.58 2.45 21.02
N ARG A 93 -1.86 1.31 21.64
CA ARG A 93 -1.58 1.04 23.06
C ARG A 93 -0.35 0.14 23.21
N PRO A 94 0.45 0.32 24.27
CA PRO A 94 0.30 1.31 25.34
C PRO A 94 0.94 2.68 25.02
N ASP A 95 1.78 2.76 23.99
CA ASP A 95 2.66 3.91 23.73
C ASP A 95 1.95 5.22 23.33
N GLY A 96 0.65 5.18 23.00
CA GLY A 96 -0.13 6.36 22.61
C GLY A 96 0.23 6.92 21.23
N ARG A 97 1.02 6.19 20.42
CA ARG A 97 1.36 6.62 19.06
C ARG A 97 0.13 6.58 18.17
N ARG A 98 -0.05 7.60 17.33
CA ARG A 98 -1.20 7.68 16.44
C ARG A 98 -0.86 7.30 15.00
N ILE A 99 -1.75 6.55 14.37
CA ILE A 99 -1.66 6.12 12.97
C ILE A 99 -2.86 6.66 12.18
N ALA A 100 -2.62 6.98 10.91
CA ALA A 100 -3.64 7.39 9.97
C ALA A 100 -3.80 6.36 8.86
N LEU A 101 -5.05 5.99 8.61
CA LEU A 101 -5.48 5.15 7.51
C LEU A 101 -6.29 6.00 6.52
N ARG A 102 -6.12 5.70 5.22
CA ARG A 102 -6.86 6.28 4.11
C ARG A 102 -7.99 5.36 3.69
N GLY A 103 -9.16 5.92 3.38
CA GLY A 103 -10.25 5.20 2.73
C GLY A 103 -9.92 4.90 1.27
N VAL A 104 -10.06 3.64 0.85
CA VAL A 104 -9.76 3.16 -0.50
C VAL A 104 -10.83 2.16 -0.90
N ASP A 105 -11.71 2.56 -1.81
CA ASP A 105 -12.94 1.80 -2.13
C ASP A 105 -13.63 1.40 -0.81
N ASP A 106 -14.04 0.15 -0.61
CA ASP A 106 -14.65 -0.29 0.66
C ASP A 106 -13.64 -0.76 1.72
N SER A 107 -12.40 -0.28 1.67
CA SER A 107 -11.33 -0.65 2.61
C SER A 107 -10.63 0.56 3.23
N TRP A 108 -9.82 0.27 4.25
CA TRP A 108 -8.91 1.22 4.87
C TRP A 108 -7.47 0.74 4.71
N ARG A 109 -6.55 1.66 4.38
CA ARG A 109 -5.13 1.35 4.26
C ARG A 109 -4.30 2.25 5.15
N LEU A 110 -3.38 1.67 5.92
CA LEU A 110 -2.39 2.41 6.70
C LEU A 110 -1.47 3.23 5.78
N VAL A 111 -1.31 4.51 6.09
CA VAL A 111 -0.48 5.45 5.30
C VAL A 111 0.69 5.99 6.11
N ARG A 112 0.46 6.47 7.35
CA ARG A 112 1.54 7.08 8.15
C ARG A 112 1.26 7.09 9.65
N PHE A 113 2.32 7.36 10.41
CA PHE A 113 2.20 7.83 11.78
C PHE A 113 1.91 9.34 11.80
N LEU A 114 1.21 9.78 12.84
CA LEU A 114 0.96 11.19 13.12
C LEU A 114 2.02 11.73 14.08
N ALA A 115 2.40 13.00 13.92
CA ALA A 115 3.16 13.70 14.94
C ALA A 115 2.28 13.93 16.19
N ALA A 116 2.91 14.02 17.37
CA ALA A 116 2.19 14.22 18.63
C ALA A 116 1.35 15.51 18.64
N SER A 117 1.74 16.53 17.88
CA SER A 117 1.03 17.80 17.74
C SER A 117 -0.15 17.76 16.77
N GLU A 118 -0.26 16.75 15.91
CA GLU A 118 -1.34 16.68 14.92
C GLU A 118 -2.65 16.25 15.57
N HIS A 119 -3.70 17.07 15.44
CA HIS A 119 -5.02 16.73 15.98
C HIS A 119 -5.75 15.72 15.07
N PRO A 120 -6.38 14.64 15.61
CA PRO A 120 -7.03 13.60 14.80
C PRO A 120 -8.02 14.12 13.74
N ALA A 121 -8.87 15.09 14.11
CA ALA A 121 -9.84 15.69 13.18
C ALA A 121 -9.23 16.65 12.13
N ALA A 122 -7.98 17.08 12.31
CA ALA A 122 -7.28 17.99 11.42
C ALA A 122 -6.35 17.26 10.44
N VAL A 123 -6.26 15.94 10.51
CA VAL A 123 -5.41 15.14 9.63
C VAL A 123 -5.82 15.34 8.18
N ARG A 124 -4.82 15.60 7.33
CA ARG A 124 -4.95 15.64 5.88
C ARG A 124 -3.98 14.63 5.28
N LEU A 125 -4.45 13.88 4.29
CA LEU A 125 -3.65 12.93 3.52
C LEU A 125 -3.51 13.48 2.10
N SER A 126 -2.38 13.19 1.44
CA SER A 126 -2.22 13.54 0.02
C SER A 126 -3.34 12.92 -0.81
N THR A 127 -3.73 13.50 -1.93
CA THR A 127 -4.70 12.83 -2.82
C THR A 127 -4.03 11.67 -3.55
N GLU A 128 -4.76 10.57 -3.75
CA GLU A 128 -4.32 9.48 -4.63
C GLU A 128 -5.18 9.48 -5.88
N SER A 129 -4.55 9.37 -7.05
CA SER A 129 -5.23 9.19 -8.33
C SER A 129 -5.00 7.77 -8.83
N ARG A 130 -6.04 7.15 -9.39
CA ARG A 130 -5.98 5.84 -10.04
C ARG A 130 -6.49 5.99 -11.47
N ARG A 131 -5.72 5.51 -12.45
CA ARG A 131 -6.09 5.56 -13.86
C ARG A 131 -5.70 4.27 -14.57
N GLU A 132 -6.58 3.76 -15.41
CA GLU A 132 -6.25 2.71 -16.36
C GLU A 132 -5.47 3.31 -17.54
N ILE A 133 -4.37 2.67 -17.93
CA ILE A 133 -3.48 3.13 -19.00
C ILE A 133 -3.25 1.99 -19.99
N THR A 134 -2.99 2.35 -21.24
CA THR A 134 -2.51 1.40 -22.25
C THR A 134 -1.00 1.36 -22.20
N LEU A 135 -0.43 0.16 -22.22
CA LEU A 135 1.00 -0.06 -22.40
C LEU A 135 1.22 -0.63 -23.79
N ASP A 136 2.12 -0.01 -24.57
CA ASP A 136 2.47 -0.51 -25.91
C ASP A 136 3.09 -1.91 -25.82
N ARG A 137 3.82 -2.17 -24.73
CA ARG A 137 4.40 -3.47 -24.42
C ARG A 137 4.50 -3.69 -22.92
N LEU A 138 4.16 -4.89 -22.47
CA LEU A 138 4.49 -5.37 -21.13
C LEU A 138 5.98 -5.71 -21.08
N SER A 139 6.81 -4.70 -20.80
CA SER A 139 8.26 -4.81 -20.66
C SER A 139 8.81 -3.80 -19.65
N VAL A 140 10.03 -4.01 -19.17
CA VAL A 140 10.70 -3.03 -18.27
C VAL A 140 10.85 -1.65 -18.94
N GLU A 141 11.12 -1.58 -20.24
CA GLU A 141 11.16 -0.32 -21.00
C GLU A 141 9.78 0.32 -21.10
N GLY A 142 8.74 -0.48 -21.38
CA GLY A 142 7.35 0.00 -21.42
C GLY A 142 6.89 0.59 -20.08
N VAL A 143 7.33 0.00 -18.97
CA VAL A 143 7.09 0.53 -17.62
C VAL A 143 7.76 1.89 -17.43
N LEU A 144 9.05 2.01 -17.78
CA LEU A 144 9.78 3.27 -17.65
C LEU A 144 9.16 4.39 -18.51
N ALA A 145 8.81 4.07 -19.76
CA ALA A 145 8.15 5.00 -20.67
C ALA A 145 6.79 5.48 -20.12
N ALA A 146 5.96 4.56 -19.62
CA ALA A 146 4.66 4.90 -19.03
C ALA A 146 4.77 5.73 -17.75
N LEU A 147 5.86 5.58 -17.01
CA LEU A 147 6.16 6.39 -15.83
C LEU A 147 6.84 7.73 -16.17
N GLY A 148 7.30 7.90 -17.41
CA GLY A 148 8.07 9.07 -17.84
C GLY A 148 9.43 9.15 -17.15
N ILE A 149 10.11 8.01 -17.01
CA ILE A 149 11.41 7.90 -16.35
C ILE A 149 12.48 7.56 -17.36
N ASP A 150 13.48 8.45 -17.47
CA ASP A 150 14.70 8.17 -18.19
C ASP A 150 15.65 7.37 -17.29
N LYS A 151 16.04 6.19 -17.77
CA LYS A 151 17.02 5.34 -17.09
C LYS A 151 18.43 5.89 -17.34
N PRO A 152 19.26 6.08 -16.30
CA PRO A 152 20.68 6.37 -16.48
C PRO A 152 21.39 5.30 -17.34
N GLU A 153 22.41 5.72 -18.09
CA GLU A 153 23.13 4.84 -19.03
C GLU A 153 23.86 3.71 -18.31
N ASP A 154 24.36 3.97 -17.10
CA ASP A 154 25.14 3.06 -16.25
C ASP A 154 24.28 2.03 -15.49
N VAL A 155 22.95 2.12 -15.57
CA VAL A 155 22.04 1.14 -14.94
C VAL A 155 21.89 -0.07 -15.85
N GLU A 156 22.43 -1.20 -15.42
CA GLU A 156 22.32 -2.48 -16.10
C GLU A 156 20.99 -3.18 -15.80
N LEU A 157 20.56 -4.05 -16.73
CA LEU A 157 19.39 -4.90 -16.54
C LEU A 157 19.76 -6.10 -15.69
N ASP A 158 19.08 -6.26 -14.56
CA ASP A 158 19.17 -7.45 -13.73
C ASP A 158 18.19 -8.52 -14.24
N VAL A 159 18.67 -9.76 -14.40
CA VAL A 159 17.90 -10.89 -14.94
C VAL A 159 18.03 -12.07 -14.00
N GLU A 160 16.92 -12.45 -13.36
CA GLU A 160 16.80 -13.65 -12.53
C GLU A 160 15.92 -14.67 -13.24
N SER A 161 16.34 -15.94 -13.26
CA SER A 161 15.52 -17.03 -13.81
C SER A 161 15.46 -18.20 -12.83
N ALA A 162 14.26 -18.73 -12.62
CA ALA A 162 14.00 -19.82 -11.69
C ALA A 162 13.03 -20.84 -12.30
N LYS A 163 13.37 -22.13 -12.16
CA LYS A 163 12.45 -23.22 -12.48
C LYS A 163 11.44 -23.37 -11.35
N LEU A 164 10.15 -23.39 -11.70
CA LEU A 164 9.06 -23.65 -10.76
C LEU A 164 8.71 -25.15 -10.75
N ALA A 165 7.89 -25.55 -9.78
CA ALA A 165 7.27 -26.87 -9.82
C ALA A 165 6.43 -27.00 -11.10
N HIS A 166 6.48 -28.17 -11.75
CA HIS A 166 5.74 -28.50 -12.99
C HIS A 166 6.32 -28.02 -14.33
N GLY A 167 7.62 -27.72 -14.40
CA GLY A 167 8.32 -27.48 -15.69
C GLY A 167 8.23 -26.04 -16.20
N GLU A 168 7.55 -25.16 -15.46
CA GLU A 168 7.54 -23.73 -15.71
C GLU A 168 8.89 -23.09 -15.38
N THR A 169 9.26 -22.06 -16.13
CA THR A 169 10.39 -21.17 -15.82
C THR A 169 9.87 -19.76 -15.68
N GLU A 170 10.00 -19.18 -14.48
CA GLU A 170 9.78 -17.75 -14.24
C GLU A 170 11.10 -17.03 -14.53
N THR A 171 11.05 -16.02 -15.40
CA THR A 171 12.16 -15.10 -15.62
C THR A 171 11.72 -13.69 -15.27
N ARG A 172 12.56 -13.00 -14.50
CA ARG A 172 12.32 -11.67 -13.97
C ARG A 172 13.41 -10.74 -14.48
N TYR A 173 12.98 -9.69 -15.17
CA TYR A 173 13.83 -8.61 -15.68
C TYR A 173 13.60 -7.37 -14.83
N ARG A 174 14.66 -6.73 -14.34
CA ARG A 174 14.55 -5.57 -13.43
C ARG A 174 15.55 -4.47 -13.75
N TYR A 175 15.05 -3.24 -13.78
CA TYR A 175 15.86 -2.07 -13.48
C TYR A 175 15.55 -1.61 -12.06
N LEU A 176 16.59 -1.52 -11.23
CA LEU A 176 16.52 -0.98 -9.87
C LEU A 176 17.61 0.07 -9.70
N PHE A 177 17.23 1.32 -9.47
CA PHE A 177 18.20 2.39 -9.34
C PHE A 177 17.68 3.56 -8.49
N THR A 178 18.60 4.40 -8.04
CA THR A 178 18.27 5.69 -7.44
C THR A 178 18.84 6.80 -8.30
N HIS A 179 18.01 7.77 -8.69
CA HIS A 179 18.43 8.91 -9.50
C HIS A 179 17.77 10.19 -8.99
N GLN A 180 18.58 11.22 -8.73
CA GLN A 180 18.11 12.52 -8.20
C GLN A 180 17.24 12.38 -6.93
N GLY A 181 17.60 11.47 -6.03
CA GLY A 181 16.85 11.23 -4.79
C GLY A 181 15.56 10.42 -4.95
N ARG A 182 15.25 9.95 -6.17
CA ARG A 182 14.10 9.07 -6.46
C ARG A 182 14.57 7.63 -6.56
N SER A 183 13.88 6.72 -5.89
CA SER A 183 14.11 5.28 -6.07
C SER A 183 13.13 4.73 -7.10
N VAL A 184 13.64 4.01 -8.09
CA VAL A 184 12.89 3.48 -9.22
C VAL A 184 13.08 1.97 -9.31
N LEU A 185 11.97 1.27 -9.48
CA LEU A 185 11.91 -0.14 -9.89
C LEU A 185 11.05 -0.23 -11.15
N ALA A 186 11.58 -0.82 -12.22
CA ALA A 186 10.81 -1.32 -13.33
C ALA A 186 11.06 -2.83 -13.43
N GLU A 187 9.99 -3.61 -13.41
CA GLU A 187 10.05 -5.07 -13.36
C GLU A 187 9.10 -5.67 -14.39
N GLU A 188 9.59 -6.67 -15.08
CA GLU A 188 8.83 -7.57 -15.95
C GLU A 188 9.04 -8.99 -15.44
N VAL A 189 7.95 -9.75 -15.34
CA VAL A 189 8.00 -11.17 -14.99
C VAL A 189 7.26 -11.95 -16.05
N THR A 190 7.97 -12.88 -16.68
CA THR A 190 7.45 -13.80 -17.69
C THR A 190 7.49 -15.23 -17.16
N CYS A 191 6.44 -16.02 -17.40
CA CYS A 191 6.47 -17.47 -17.18
C CYS A 191 6.31 -18.20 -18.50
N ALA A 192 7.14 -19.22 -18.74
CA ALA A 192 7.09 -20.09 -19.91
C ALA A 192 7.19 -21.56 -19.52
N PHE A 193 6.58 -22.45 -20.31
CA PHE A 193 6.76 -23.91 -20.22
C PHE A 193 7.78 -24.35 -21.26
N ASP A 194 8.74 -25.21 -20.89
CA ASP A 194 9.60 -25.97 -21.80
C ASP A 194 10.06 -25.24 -23.09
N ALA A 195 10.62 -24.03 -22.92
CA ALA A 195 11.13 -23.16 -23.99
C ALA A 195 10.10 -22.65 -25.02
N ALA A 196 8.81 -22.66 -24.69
CA ALA A 196 7.74 -22.01 -25.46
C ALA A 196 7.68 -20.49 -25.22
N ASP A 197 6.87 -19.79 -26.03
CA ASP A 197 6.52 -18.39 -25.76
C ASP A 197 5.92 -18.22 -24.35
N PRO A 198 6.14 -17.08 -23.68
CA PRO A 198 5.62 -16.86 -22.34
C PRO A 198 4.10 -17.03 -22.28
N SER A 199 3.64 -17.95 -21.42
CA SER A 199 2.22 -18.17 -21.14
C SER A 199 1.60 -17.04 -20.32
N SER A 200 2.44 -16.25 -19.63
CA SER A 200 2.03 -15.04 -18.96
C SER A 200 3.15 -14.02 -18.89
N CYS A 201 2.75 -12.74 -18.89
CA CYS A 201 3.62 -11.62 -18.61
C CYS A 201 2.89 -10.66 -17.65
N ARG A 202 3.60 -10.20 -16.64
CA ARG A 202 3.18 -9.15 -15.71
C ARG A 202 4.30 -8.13 -15.57
N VAL A 203 3.92 -6.87 -15.39
CA VAL A 203 4.86 -5.78 -15.15
C VAL A 203 4.51 -5.02 -13.89
N ARG A 204 5.54 -4.46 -13.27
CA ARG A 204 5.43 -3.62 -12.10
C ARG A 204 6.40 -2.46 -12.21
N GLY A 205 5.89 -1.25 -12.00
CA GLY A 205 6.69 -0.04 -11.88
C GLY A 205 6.48 0.60 -10.51
N VAL A 206 7.55 0.99 -9.84
CA VAL A 206 7.49 1.73 -8.58
C VAL A 206 8.43 2.92 -8.68
N VAL A 207 7.92 4.11 -8.36
CA VAL A 207 8.72 5.31 -8.14
C VAL A 207 8.43 5.83 -6.75
N ILE A 208 9.47 6.07 -5.97
CA ILE A 208 9.38 6.69 -4.64
C ILE A 208 10.16 7.99 -4.68
N ASP A 209 9.49 9.09 -4.35
CA ASP A 209 10.06 10.45 -4.35
C ASP A 209 9.56 11.21 -3.12
N ASN A 210 10.38 11.27 -2.07
CA ASN A 210 10.16 12.13 -0.90
C ASN A 210 8.72 12.14 -0.34
N GLY A 211 8.15 10.95 -0.09
CA GLY A 211 6.80 10.79 0.46
C GLY A 211 5.68 10.85 -0.58
N ARG A 212 6.03 10.96 -1.85
CA ARG A 212 5.16 10.75 -3.01
C ARG A 212 5.60 9.50 -3.76
N GLY A 213 4.74 9.02 -4.64
CA GLY A 213 5.14 7.93 -5.50
C GLY A 213 4.18 7.59 -6.61
N ALA A 214 4.64 6.69 -7.45
CA ALA A 214 3.84 6.06 -8.49
C ALA A 214 3.95 4.55 -8.38
N LEU A 215 2.83 3.87 -8.59
CA LEU A 215 2.74 2.42 -8.71
C LEU A 215 2.03 2.10 -10.01
N LEU A 216 2.75 1.43 -10.90
CA LEU A 216 2.22 0.84 -12.11
C LEU A 216 2.16 -0.68 -11.92
N THR A 217 1.03 -1.28 -12.23
CA THR A 217 0.89 -2.73 -12.34
C THR A 217 0.18 -3.06 -13.63
N GLY A 218 0.70 -4.00 -14.40
CA GLY A 218 0.08 -4.45 -15.64
C GLY A 218 0.15 -5.96 -15.80
N SER A 219 -0.89 -6.54 -16.39
CA SER A 219 -0.90 -7.92 -16.84
C SER A 219 -1.89 -8.08 -17.99
N ARG A 220 -1.56 -8.97 -18.94
CA ARG A 220 -2.35 -9.19 -20.17
C ARG A 220 -2.66 -7.87 -20.89
N ASP A 221 -3.92 -7.45 -20.90
CA ASP A 221 -4.47 -6.30 -21.59
C ASP A 221 -4.75 -5.10 -20.68
N ARG A 222 -4.44 -5.22 -19.38
CA ARG A 222 -4.79 -4.20 -18.38
C ARG A 222 -3.58 -3.68 -17.65
N ALA A 223 -3.43 -2.36 -17.62
CA ALA A 223 -2.46 -1.68 -16.76
C ALA A 223 -3.09 -0.54 -15.97
N VAL A 224 -2.71 -0.43 -14.70
CA VAL A 224 -3.22 0.59 -13.79
C VAL A 224 -2.04 1.38 -13.25
N LEU A 225 -2.16 2.70 -13.33
CA LEU A 225 -1.23 3.66 -12.74
C LEU A 225 -1.90 4.35 -11.56
N ILE A 226 -1.24 4.29 -10.41
CA ILE A 226 -1.63 4.97 -9.18
C ILE A 226 -0.55 5.98 -8.85
N ARG A 227 -0.94 7.21 -8.50
CA ARG A 227 -0.03 8.26 -8.03
C ARG A 227 -0.53 8.82 -6.71
N GLY A 228 0.39 9.15 -5.79
CA GLY A 228 0.08 9.67 -4.45
C GLY A 228 1.14 10.61 -3.89
#